data_AF-A0A529QAS1-F1
#
_entry.id   AF-A0A529QAS1-F1
#
_cell.length_a   1.000
_cell.length_b   1.000
_cell.length_c   1.000
_cell.angle_alpha   90.00
_cell.angle_beta   90.00
_cell.angle_gamma   90.00
#
_symmetry.space_group_name_H-M   'P 1'
#
loop_
_entity.id
_entity.type
_entity.pdbx_description
1 polymer ?
#
loop_
_entity_poly.entity_id
_entity_poly.type
_entity_poly.pdbx_seq_one_letter_code
_entity_poly.pdbx_strand_id
1 'polypeptide(L)'
;MTLAKETASLLEKLGVTKDALSGGDLIVRSPVTGEQIAALKQISAADAGKAIDAAHKAFQAWRLVPGPKRGELVRLLGEELRAHKDELGRLVSIEVGKIPSEGLGEV
;
A
#
# COMPACT_ATOMS: atom_id res chain seq x y z
N MET A 1 6.77 20.18 -8.68
CA MET A 1 6.88 19.29 -7.50
C MET A 1 7.58 18.02 -7.97
N THR A 2 8.53 17.44 -7.23
CA THR A 2 9.22 16.21 -7.67
C THR A 2 8.34 14.99 -7.39
N LEU A 3 8.56 13.86 -8.08
CA LEU A 3 7.75 12.67 -7.84
C LEU A 3 7.94 12.15 -6.42
N ALA A 4 9.14 12.27 -5.83
CA ALA A 4 9.37 11.88 -4.44
C ALA A 4 8.49 12.67 -3.45
N LYS A 5 8.36 13.99 -3.64
CA LYS A 5 7.50 14.84 -2.79
C LYS A 5 6.02 14.56 -3.00
N GLU A 6 5.63 14.29 -4.24
CA GLU A 6 4.25 13.91 -4.58
C GLU A 6 3.89 12.56 -3.94
N THR A 7 4.71 11.53 -4.12
CA THR A 7 4.54 10.20 -3.51
C THR A 7 4.44 10.27 -2.00
N ALA A 8 5.31 11.03 -1.32
CA ALA A 8 5.26 11.19 0.12
C ALA A 8 3.95 11.86 0.60
N SER A 9 3.45 12.86 -0.13
CA SER A 9 2.18 13.53 0.15
C SER A 9 0.98 12.60 -0.03
N LEU A 10 0.96 11.82 -1.12
CA LEU A 10 -0.07 10.82 -1.39
C LEU A 10 -0.13 9.75 -0.30
N LEU A 11 1.02 9.21 0.09
CA LEU A 11 1.12 8.18 1.12
C LEU A 11 0.73 8.71 2.52
N GLU A 12 1.09 9.96 2.84
CA GLU A 12 0.64 10.63 4.08
C GLU A 12 -0.89 10.76 4.14
N LYS A 13 -1.54 11.15 3.03
CA LYS A 13 -3.00 11.20 2.93
C LYS A 13 -3.67 9.82 3.13
N LEU A 14 -3.00 8.75 2.72
CA LEU A 14 -3.45 7.37 2.89
C LEU A 14 -3.10 6.78 4.27
N GLY A 15 -2.60 7.60 5.19
CA GLY A 15 -2.28 7.19 6.57
C GLY A 15 -0.92 6.51 6.74
N VAL A 16 -0.04 6.54 5.73
CA VAL A 16 1.32 5.99 5.82
C VAL A 16 2.27 7.04 6.41
N THR A 17 2.99 6.66 7.46
CA THR A 17 3.96 7.54 8.12
C THR A 17 5.19 7.79 7.26
N LYS A 18 5.75 9.01 7.27
CA LYS A 18 6.97 9.38 6.54
C LYS A 18 8.18 8.48 6.86
N ASP A 19 8.28 8.01 8.10
CA ASP A 19 9.35 7.11 8.53
C ASP A 19 9.32 5.74 7.82
N ALA A 20 8.17 5.35 7.27
CA ALA A 20 8.04 4.12 6.49
C ALA A 20 8.69 4.23 5.10
N LEU A 21 8.91 5.45 4.59
CA LEU A 21 9.41 5.70 3.25
C LEU A 21 10.94 5.90 3.20
N SER A 22 11.61 5.83 4.35
CA SER A 22 13.02 6.17 4.49
C SER A 22 13.77 5.24 5.44
N GLY A 23 15.11 5.32 5.41
CA GLY A 23 15.97 4.61 6.34
C GLY A 23 16.09 3.10 6.08
N GLY A 24 15.71 2.64 4.89
CA GLY A 24 16.00 1.29 4.42
C GLY A 24 16.93 1.26 3.21
N ASP A 25 17.26 0.06 2.79
CA ASP A 25 18.22 -0.28 1.73
C ASP A 25 17.55 -0.65 0.39
N LEU A 26 16.24 -0.89 0.38
CA LEU A 26 15.49 -1.12 -0.86
C LEU A 26 15.14 0.23 -1.52
N ILE A 27 15.92 0.60 -2.52
CA ILE A 27 15.72 1.83 -3.29
C ILE A 27 14.57 1.64 -4.28
N VAL A 28 13.51 2.46 -4.14
CA VAL A 28 12.36 2.46 -5.05
C VAL A 28 12.48 3.65 -6.00
N ARG A 29 12.30 3.40 -7.30
CA ARG A 29 12.39 4.43 -8.35
C ARG A 29 11.14 4.42 -9.21
N SER A 30 10.74 5.60 -9.67
CA SER A 30 9.68 5.70 -10.69
C SER A 30 10.26 5.40 -12.08
N PRO A 31 9.63 4.54 -12.90
CA PRO A 31 10.02 4.34 -14.28
C PRO A 31 9.71 5.56 -15.18
N VAL A 32 8.86 6.49 -14.73
CA VAL A 32 8.47 7.69 -15.48
C VAL A 32 9.66 8.65 -15.66
N THR A 33 10.50 8.79 -14.63
CA THR A 33 11.62 9.75 -14.60
C THR A 33 12.95 9.15 -14.16
N GLY A 34 12.96 7.94 -13.59
CA GLY A 34 14.12 7.34 -12.91
C GLY A 34 14.38 7.90 -11.51
N GLU A 35 13.58 8.88 -11.05
CA GLU A 35 13.69 9.51 -9.73
C GLU A 35 13.49 8.46 -8.63
N GLN A 36 14.34 8.51 -7.60
CA GLN A 36 14.13 7.73 -6.37
C GLN A 36 12.99 8.35 -5.57
N ILE A 37 11.95 7.56 -5.30
CA ILE A 37 10.73 8.01 -4.60
C ILE A 37 10.67 7.52 -3.15
N ALA A 38 11.38 6.45 -2.80
CA ALA A 38 11.47 5.94 -1.42
C ALA A 38 12.75 5.09 -1.19
N ALA A 39 13.07 4.84 0.07
CA ALA A 39 14.10 3.89 0.51
C ALA A 39 13.52 3.03 1.65
N LEU A 40 12.99 1.86 1.29
CA LEU A 40 12.17 1.03 2.17
C LEU A 40 13.01 0.03 2.97
N LYS A 41 12.63 -0.21 4.23
CA LYS A 41 13.25 -1.26 5.05
C LYS A 41 12.75 -2.62 4.57
N GLN A 42 13.68 -3.53 4.31
CA GLN A 42 13.33 -4.91 3.98
C GLN A 42 12.95 -5.69 5.25
N ILE A 43 12.06 -6.67 5.08
CA ILE A 43 11.71 -7.61 6.14
C ILE A 43 12.65 -8.82 6.08
N SER A 44 13.13 -9.27 7.24
CA SER A 44 13.94 -10.50 7.32
C SER A 44 13.05 -11.74 7.15
N ALA A 45 13.64 -12.87 6.75
CA ALA A 45 12.91 -14.14 6.70
C ALA A 45 12.32 -14.54 8.08
N ALA A 46 13.03 -14.22 9.17
CA ALA A 46 12.56 -14.47 10.52
C ALA A 46 11.34 -13.61 10.87
N ASP A 47 11.35 -12.32 10.52
CA ASP A 47 10.22 -11.42 10.78
C ASP A 47 9.03 -11.74 9.87
N ALA A 48 9.27 -12.18 8.63
CA ALA A 48 8.22 -12.74 7.78
C ALA A 48 7.57 -13.97 8.42
N GLY A 49 8.37 -14.87 9.02
CA GLY A 49 7.87 -16.00 9.81
C GLY A 49 6.94 -15.56 10.96
N LYS A 50 7.36 -14.55 11.75
CA LYS A 50 6.53 -13.99 12.83
C LYS A 50 5.20 -13.42 12.30
N ALA A 51 5.22 -12.74 11.14
CA ALA A 51 4.02 -12.19 10.53
C ALA A 51 3.05 -13.30 10.07
N ILE A 52 3.58 -14.40 9.52
CA ILE A 52 2.80 -15.59 9.15
C ILE A 52 2.14 -16.23 10.37
N ASP A 53 2.90 -16.41 11.47
CA ASP A 53 2.37 -16.97 12.72
C ASP A 53 1.27 -16.09 13.31
N ALA A 54 1.46 -14.78 13.28
CA ALA A 54 0.45 -13.81 13.72
C ALA A 54 -0.83 -13.87 12.87
N ALA A 55 -0.69 -13.96 11.54
CA ALA A 55 -1.80 -14.12 10.62
C ALA A 55 -2.55 -15.44 10.87
N HIS A 56 -1.83 -16.54 11.10
CA HIS A 56 -2.43 -17.83 11.43
C HIS A 56 -3.22 -17.77 12.75
N LYS A 57 -2.65 -17.14 13.78
CA LYS A 57 -3.34 -16.93 15.07
C LYS A 57 -4.61 -16.09 14.90
N ALA A 58 -4.57 -15.01 14.13
CA ALA A 58 -5.76 -14.20 13.83
C ALA A 58 -6.82 -15.02 13.07
N PHE A 59 -6.39 -15.84 12.11
CA PHE A 59 -7.27 -16.72 11.35
C PHE A 59 -8.04 -17.71 12.23
N GLN A 60 -7.43 -18.27 13.28
CA GLN A 60 -8.11 -19.19 14.20
C GLN A 60 -9.37 -18.59 14.82
N ALA A 61 -9.37 -17.28 15.12
CA ALA A 61 -10.55 -16.54 15.56
C ALA A 61 -11.42 -16.08 14.38
N TRP A 62 -10.80 -15.55 13.32
CA TRP A 62 -11.51 -14.99 12.17
C TRP A 62 -12.37 -16.02 11.43
N ARG A 63 -11.94 -17.28 11.36
CA ARG A 63 -12.70 -18.37 10.72
C ARG A 63 -14.05 -18.65 11.40
N LEU A 64 -14.19 -18.29 12.68
CA LEU A 64 -15.42 -18.42 13.46
C LEU A 64 -16.38 -17.24 13.25
N VAL A 65 -15.91 -16.13 12.64
CA VAL A 65 -16.75 -14.99 12.32
C VAL A 65 -17.70 -15.37 11.17
N PRO A 66 -19.02 -15.13 11.29
CA PRO A 66 -19.99 -15.46 10.25
C PRO A 66 -19.64 -14.81 8.90
N GLY A 67 -19.88 -15.55 7.81
CA GLY A 67 -19.60 -15.09 6.44
C GLY A 67 -20.09 -13.67 6.14
N PRO A 68 -21.35 -13.30 6.45
CA PRO A 68 -21.85 -11.95 6.22
C PRO A 68 -21.06 -10.85 6.94
N LYS A 69 -20.61 -11.09 8.18
CA LYS A 69 -19.79 -10.11 8.93
C LYS A 69 -18.39 -9.97 8.34
N ARG A 70 -17.82 -11.04 7.78
CA ARG A 70 -16.55 -10.96 7.04
C ARG A 70 -16.73 -10.17 5.74
N GLY A 71 -17.84 -10.38 5.05
CA GLY A 71 -18.21 -9.61 3.86
C GLY A 71 -18.39 -8.12 4.14
N GLU A 72 -18.96 -7.77 5.30
CA GLU A 72 -19.09 -6.38 5.73
C GLU A 72 -17.73 -5.68 5.87
N LEU A 73 -16.72 -6.35 6.46
CA LEU A 73 -15.36 -5.80 6.52
C LEU A 73 -14.80 -5.54 5.11
N VAL A 74 -15.02 -6.44 4.16
CA VAL A 74 -14.58 -6.26 2.77
C VAL A 74 -15.33 -5.11 2.10
N ARG A 75 -16.63 -4.95 2.37
CA ARG A 75 -17.44 -3.82 1.87
C ARG A 75 -16.88 -2.48 2.37
N LEU A 76 -16.58 -2.38 3.67
CA LEU A 76 -16.00 -1.19 4.28
C LEU A 76 -14.62 -0.88 3.70
N LEU A 77 -13.75 -1.88 3.52
CA LEU A 77 -12.48 -1.69 2.82
C LEU A 77 -12.70 -1.12 1.41
N GLY A 78 -13.69 -1.64 0.68
CA GLY A 78 -14.05 -1.11 -0.64
C GLY A 78 -14.58 0.33 -0.62
N GLU A 79 -15.19 0.80 0.47
CA GLU A 79 -15.59 2.20 0.63
C GLU A 79 -14.38 3.11 0.81
N GLU A 80 -13.43 2.72 1.66
CA GLU A 80 -12.18 3.45 1.85
C GLU A 80 -11.34 3.52 0.56
N LEU A 81 -11.23 2.41 -0.17
CA LEU A 81 -10.52 2.39 -1.47
C LEU A 81 -11.15 3.35 -2.48
N ARG A 82 -12.49 3.40 -2.56
CA ARG A 82 -13.19 4.34 -3.46
C ARG A 82 -13.05 5.79 -3.02
N ALA A 83 -13.06 6.04 -1.70
CA ALA A 83 -12.86 7.38 -1.15
C ALA A 83 -11.48 7.95 -1.51
N HIS A 84 -10.49 7.08 -1.72
CA HIS A 84 -9.11 7.44 -2.06
C HIS A 84 -8.67 6.99 -3.46
N LYS A 85 -9.63 6.79 -4.37
CA LYS A 85 -9.37 6.23 -5.71
C LYS A 85 -8.36 7.05 -6.51
N ASP A 86 -8.47 8.38 -6.43
CA ASP A 86 -7.58 9.28 -7.17
C ASP A 86 -6.14 9.22 -6.63
N GLU A 87 -5.96 9.25 -5.31
CA GLU A 87 -4.64 9.10 -4.69
C GLU A 87 -3.99 7.76 -5.02
N LEU A 88 -4.73 6.65 -4.88
CA LEU A 88 -4.24 5.30 -5.16
C LEU A 88 -3.91 5.13 -6.65
N GLY A 89 -4.80 5.58 -7.54
CA GLY A 89 -4.57 5.50 -8.98
C GLY A 89 -3.34 6.30 -9.42
N ARG A 90 -3.11 7.46 -8.79
CA ARG A 90 -1.90 8.25 -9.03
C ARG A 90 -0.64 7.54 -8.55
N LEU A 91 -0.66 6.90 -7.38
CA LEU A 91 0.48 6.11 -6.89
C LEU A 91 0.81 4.96 -7.84
N VAL A 92 -0.19 4.23 -8.31
CA VAL A 92 -0.02 3.15 -9.30
C VAL A 92 0.65 3.67 -10.58
N SER A 93 0.26 4.84 -11.08
CA SER A 93 0.93 5.48 -12.22
C SER A 93 2.37 5.87 -11.95
N ILE A 94 2.69 6.37 -10.75
CA ILE A 94 4.06 6.76 -10.40
C ILE A 94 4.98 5.54 -10.30
N GLU A 95 4.50 4.43 -9.73
CA GLU A 95 5.31 3.24 -9.48
C GLU A 95 5.47 2.36 -10.73
N VAL A 96 4.40 2.19 -11.50
CA VAL A 96 4.38 1.26 -12.66
C VAL A 96 4.57 1.98 -13.99
N GLY A 97 4.40 3.31 -14.03
CA GLY A 97 4.60 4.12 -15.24
C GLY A 97 3.43 4.12 -16.23
N LYS A 98 2.27 3.57 -15.83
CA LYS A 98 1.07 3.53 -16.67
C LYS A 98 0.36 4.89 -16.71
N ILE A 99 -0.44 5.12 -17.75
CA ILE A 99 -1.24 6.35 -17.86
C ILE A 99 -2.23 6.47 -16.70
N PRO A 100 -2.55 7.69 -16.21
CA PRO A 100 -3.42 7.88 -15.05
C PRO A 100 -4.78 7.19 -15.13
N SER A 101 -5.38 7.13 -16.33
CA SER A 101 -6.66 6.44 -16.53
C SER A 101 -6.58 4.93 -16.29
N GLU A 102 -5.45 4.29 -16.59
CA GLU A 102 -5.23 2.87 -16.28
C GLU A 102 -4.99 2.68 -14.78
N GLY A 103 -4.26 3.59 -14.13
CA GLY A 103 -4.09 3.60 -12.67
C GLY A 103 -5.43 3.73 -11.94
N LEU A 104 -6.32 4.60 -12.40
CA LEU A 104 -7.69 4.73 -11.89
C LEU A 104 -8.56 3.51 -12.21
N GLY A 105 -8.29 2.77 -13.30
CA GLY A 105 -9.04 1.58 -13.67
C GLY A 105 -8.70 0.35 -12.83
N GLU A 106 -7.50 0.32 -12.25
CA GLU A 106 -7.04 -0.77 -11.37
C GLU A 106 -7.58 -0.66 -9.94
N VAL A 107 -7.88 0.57 -9.49
CA VAL A 107 -8.46 0.85 -8.16
C VAL A 107 -9.99 0.76 -8.18
#